data_AF-A0A2E9C5K5-F1
#
_entry.id   AF-A0A2E9C5K5-F1
#
_cell.length_a   1.000
_cell.length_b   1.000
_cell.length_c   1.000
_cell.angle_alpha   90.00
_cell.angle_beta   90.00
_cell.angle_gamma   90.00
#
_symmetry.space_group_name_H-M   'P 1'
#
loop_
_entity.id
_entity.type
_entity.pdbx_description
1 polymer ?
#
loop_
_entity_poly.entity_id
_entity_poly.type
_entity_poly.pdbx_seq_one_letter_code
_entity_poly.pdbx_strand_id
1 'polypeptide(L)'
;MNDIQFSADELDTLREHGVVLFAERVIFDAQPPMPAHRISAIQAMCAGPLPEPLLALWRLTAGGRLDYDLALEMNGNIENISWSELFWDGSDGYRDLQGWIEHEQELAEEGAQTHGLRWRGKLAHLPFGGFEYCDRIYTVVEPGAEHGQVVAWKQGLPPAWTHALHEDGLSVVASDLFGAFAALHLDEDPLAPTGDCYSGHALLAYVDDRHQAHGLDIDLMDKLVTFYCRAVVDWRTPLAEGSLRRQPAVARTA
;
A
#
# COMPACT_ATOMS: atom_id res chain seq x y z
N MET A 1 -6.57 18.04 -17.82
CA MET A 1 -5.65 16.89 -17.92
C MET A 1 -6.26 15.91 -18.88
N ASN A 2 -5.57 15.57 -19.99
CA ASN A 2 -6.03 14.54 -20.92
C ASN A 2 -6.22 13.23 -20.15
N ASP A 3 -7.30 12.51 -20.37
CA ASP A 3 -7.48 11.19 -19.79
C ASP A 3 -6.50 10.21 -20.47
N ILE A 4 -5.48 9.73 -19.76
CA ILE A 4 -4.52 8.75 -20.29
C ILE A 4 -5.22 7.42 -20.15
N GLN A 5 -5.60 6.86 -21.29
CA GLN A 5 -6.20 5.55 -21.37
C GLN A 5 -5.21 4.60 -22.03
N PHE A 6 -5.00 3.45 -21.40
CA PHE A 6 -4.25 2.35 -21.97
C PHE A 6 -5.21 1.45 -22.74
N SER A 7 -4.81 1.05 -23.93
CA SER A 7 -5.45 -0.03 -24.67
C SER A 7 -5.21 -1.38 -23.99
N ALA A 8 -6.00 -2.39 -24.36
CA ALA A 8 -5.80 -3.75 -23.84
C ALA A 8 -4.40 -4.29 -24.15
N ASP A 9 -3.91 -4.09 -25.38
CA ASP A 9 -2.58 -4.54 -25.81
C ASP A 9 -1.45 -3.86 -25.02
N GLU A 10 -1.60 -2.57 -24.69
CA GLU A 10 -0.64 -1.86 -23.84
C GLU A 10 -0.68 -2.39 -22.39
N LEU A 11 -1.85 -2.69 -21.85
CA LEU A 11 -1.98 -3.29 -20.51
C LEU A 11 -1.38 -4.70 -20.46
N ASP A 12 -1.57 -5.50 -21.52
CA ASP A 12 -0.98 -6.84 -21.63
C ASP A 12 0.55 -6.75 -21.73
N THR A 13 1.06 -5.79 -22.51
CA THR A 13 2.51 -5.53 -22.61
C THR A 13 3.08 -5.09 -21.26
N LEU A 14 2.45 -4.12 -20.59
CA LEU A 14 2.86 -3.70 -19.24
C LEU A 14 2.86 -4.87 -18.26
N ARG A 15 1.86 -5.75 -18.35
CA ARG A 15 1.77 -6.95 -17.52
C ARG A 15 2.91 -7.92 -17.77
N GLU A 16 3.32 -8.12 -19.03
CA GLU A 16 4.50 -8.92 -19.39
C GLU A 16 5.79 -8.37 -18.78
N HIS A 17 5.87 -7.04 -18.62
CA HIS A 17 6.98 -6.35 -17.96
C HIS A 17 6.84 -6.24 -16.42
N GLY A 18 5.83 -6.89 -15.82
CA GLY A 18 5.60 -6.89 -14.38
C GLY A 18 4.97 -5.61 -13.85
N VAL A 19 4.23 -4.87 -14.68
CA VAL A 19 3.51 -3.65 -14.30
C VAL A 19 2.01 -3.88 -14.40
N VAL A 20 1.26 -3.49 -13.37
CA VAL A 20 -0.20 -3.42 -13.42
C VAL A 20 -0.73 -2.13 -12.85
N LEU A 21 -1.92 -1.75 -13.31
CA LEU A 21 -2.64 -0.57 -12.84
C LEU A 21 -3.82 -1.02 -11.97
N PHE A 22 -3.89 -0.51 -10.75
CA PHE A 22 -5.01 -0.76 -9.84
C PHE A 22 -5.41 0.56 -9.17
N ALA A 23 -6.70 0.90 -9.21
CA ALA A 23 -7.24 2.09 -8.55
C ALA A 23 -6.45 3.39 -8.87
N GLU A 24 -6.13 3.60 -10.15
CA GLU A 24 -5.33 4.75 -10.64
C GLU A 24 -3.90 4.83 -10.07
N ARG A 25 -3.34 3.72 -9.61
CA ARG A 25 -1.95 3.61 -9.15
C ARG A 25 -1.22 2.51 -9.90
N VAL A 26 0.09 2.67 -10.00
CA VAL A 26 1.02 1.75 -10.65
C VAL A 26 1.57 0.80 -9.59
N ILE A 27 1.46 -0.50 -9.84
CA ILE A 27 2.15 -1.56 -9.11
C ILE A 27 3.18 -2.14 -10.05
N PHE A 28 4.45 -2.13 -9.64
CA PHE A 28 5.56 -2.72 -10.40
C PHE A 28 6.07 -3.97 -9.71
N ASP A 29 6.88 -4.76 -10.40
CA ASP A 29 7.27 -6.09 -9.92
C ASP A 29 6.07 -6.97 -9.54
N ALA A 30 4.99 -6.80 -10.30
CA ALA A 30 3.71 -7.43 -10.08
C ALA A 30 3.81 -8.95 -10.23
N GLN A 31 3.32 -9.66 -9.21
CA GLN A 31 3.32 -11.12 -9.18
C GLN A 31 2.11 -11.69 -9.91
N PRO A 32 2.15 -12.96 -10.37
CA PRO A 32 0.97 -13.63 -10.93
C PRO A 32 -0.29 -13.49 -10.06
N PRO A 33 -1.50 -13.49 -10.64
CA PRO A 33 -2.74 -13.49 -9.87
C PRO A 33 -2.77 -14.63 -8.85
N MET A 34 -3.36 -14.35 -7.67
CA MET A 34 -3.46 -15.35 -6.63
C MET A 34 -4.44 -16.47 -7.05
N PRO A 35 -4.04 -17.75 -6.98
CA PRO A 35 -4.93 -18.85 -7.29
C PRO A 35 -6.15 -18.93 -6.36
N ALA A 36 -7.32 -19.28 -6.91
CA ALA A 36 -8.58 -19.32 -6.15
C ALA A 36 -8.55 -20.26 -4.92
N HIS A 37 -7.80 -21.37 -5.00
CA HIS A 37 -7.64 -22.29 -3.86
C HIS A 37 -6.86 -21.62 -2.72
N ARG A 38 -5.91 -20.74 -3.03
CA ARG A 38 -5.11 -20.02 -2.04
C ARG A 38 -5.93 -18.91 -1.39
N ILE A 39 -6.69 -18.14 -2.18
CA ILE A 39 -7.68 -17.18 -1.66
C ILE A 39 -8.65 -17.86 -0.68
N SER A 40 -9.14 -19.06 -1.03
CA SER A 40 -10.05 -19.84 -0.17
C SER A 40 -9.38 -20.27 1.14
N ALA A 41 -8.11 -20.67 1.09
CA ALA A 41 -7.33 -21.01 2.27
C ALA A 41 -7.13 -19.80 3.20
N ILE A 42 -6.83 -18.62 2.64
CA ILE A 42 -6.69 -17.39 3.42
C ILE A 42 -8.02 -16.97 4.03
N GLN A 43 -9.12 -17.01 3.27
CA GLN A 43 -10.45 -16.73 3.80
C GLN A 43 -10.81 -17.66 4.96
N ALA A 44 -10.40 -18.93 4.89
CA ALA A 44 -10.62 -19.87 5.98
C ALA A 44 -9.87 -19.48 7.27
N MET A 45 -8.86 -18.60 7.23
CA MET A 45 -8.16 -18.07 8.41
C MET A 45 -8.78 -16.77 8.95
N CYS A 46 -9.72 -16.17 8.23
CA CYS A 46 -10.35 -14.89 8.56
C CYS A 46 -11.65 -15.07 9.36
N ALA A 47 -12.02 -14.06 10.15
CA ALA A 47 -13.25 -14.04 10.95
C ALA A 47 -14.52 -13.84 10.10
N GLY A 48 -14.38 -13.30 8.88
CA GLY A 48 -15.44 -13.08 7.91
C GLY A 48 -14.98 -13.34 6.47
N PRO A 49 -15.86 -13.07 5.48
CA PRO A 49 -15.50 -13.19 4.06
C PRO A 49 -14.40 -12.20 3.69
N LEU A 50 -13.63 -12.47 2.64
CA LEU A 50 -12.68 -11.49 2.15
C LEU A 50 -13.41 -10.34 1.42
N PRO A 51 -13.06 -9.07 1.67
CA PRO A 51 -13.65 -7.94 0.96
C PRO A 51 -13.40 -8.01 -0.55
N GLU A 52 -14.42 -7.70 -1.36
CA GLU A 52 -14.32 -7.76 -2.82
C GLU A 52 -13.19 -6.87 -3.41
N PRO A 53 -12.91 -5.65 -2.90
CA PRO A 53 -11.78 -4.87 -3.38
C PRO A 53 -10.43 -5.59 -3.24
N LEU A 54 -10.20 -6.31 -2.14
CA LEU A 54 -8.98 -7.12 -1.96
C LEU A 54 -8.96 -8.30 -2.94
N LEU A 55 -10.10 -8.97 -3.13
CA LEU A 55 -10.22 -10.05 -4.12
C LEU A 55 -9.94 -9.54 -5.54
N ALA A 56 -10.40 -8.33 -5.88
CA ALA A 56 -10.11 -7.70 -7.17
C ALA A 56 -8.62 -7.44 -7.35
N LEU A 57 -7.93 -6.94 -6.31
CA LEU A 57 -6.48 -6.78 -6.32
C LEU A 57 -5.79 -8.13 -6.53
N TRP A 58 -6.12 -9.17 -5.76
CA TRP A 58 -5.48 -10.49 -5.87
C TRP A 58 -5.76 -11.23 -7.16
N ARG A 59 -6.90 -10.99 -7.81
CA ARG A 59 -7.18 -11.50 -9.16
C ARG A 59 -6.34 -10.78 -10.23
N LEU A 60 -5.85 -9.58 -9.93
CA LEU A 60 -4.94 -8.83 -10.81
C LEU A 60 -3.48 -9.18 -10.49
N THR A 61 -3.07 -9.16 -9.22
CA THR A 61 -1.70 -9.41 -8.77
C THR A 61 -1.69 -9.90 -7.33
N ALA A 62 -0.97 -10.99 -7.04
CA ALA A 62 -0.84 -11.50 -5.67
C ALA A 62 0.09 -10.65 -4.80
N GLY A 63 0.98 -9.87 -5.42
CA GLY A 63 1.99 -9.05 -4.76
C GLY A 63 2.55 -7.99 -5.71
N GLY A 64 3.66 -7.39 -5.33
CA GLY A 64 4.33 -6.35 -6.09
C GLY A 64 4.71 -5.17 -5.21
N ARG A 65 5.24 -4.14 -5.84
CA ARG A 65 5.83 -2.99 -5.18
C ARG A 65 5.09 -1.71 -5.52
N LEU A 66 5.13 -0.80 -4.55
CA LEU A 66 4.56 0.53 -4.59
C LEU A 66 5.68 1.52 -4.25
N ASP A 67 5.64 2.70 -4.85
CA ASP A 67 6.67 3.72 -4.66
C ASP A 67 6.03 5.09 -4.46
N TYR A 68 5.07 5.14 -3.55
CA TYR A 68 4.24 6.31 -3.26
C TYR A 68 4.38 6.75 -1.80
N ASP A 69 4.03 8.00 -1.55
CA ASP A 69 3.90 8.57 -0.22
C ASP A 69 2.51 8.27 0.38
N LEU A 70 2.50 8.01 1.69
CA LEU A 70 1.29 7.88 2.50
C LEU A 70 1.50 8.54 3.85
N ALA A 71 0.79 9.64 4.11
CA ALA A 71 0.83 10.37 5.36
C ALA A 71 -0.49 10.24 6.11
N LEU A 72 -0.44 9.83 7.38
CA LEU A 72 -1.62 9.59 8.22
C LEU A 72 -1.48 10.26 9.60
N GLU A 73 -2.60 10.68 10.16
CA GLU A 73 -2.62 11.14 11.55
C GLU A 73 -2.60 9.93 12.49
N MET A 74 -1.57 9.83 13.34
CA MET A 74 -1.38 8.80 14.35
C MET A 74 -0.89 9.44 15.65
N ASN A 75 -1.54 9.12 16.76
CA ASN A 75 -1.14 9.60 18.10
C ASN A 75 -0.96 11.14 18.19
N GLY A 76 -1.71 11.90 17.38
CA GLY A 76 -1.68 13.36 17.32
C GLY A 76 -0.59 13.97 16.42
N ASN A 77 0.17 13.15 15.69
CA ASN A 77 1.18 13.57 14.71
C ASN A 77 0.80 13.11 13.31
N ILE A 78 1.40 13.74 12.29
CA ILE A 78 1.39 13.21 10.92
C ILE A 78 2.59 12.27 10.79
N GLU A 79 2.31 11.00 10.52
CA GLU A 79 3.29 9.94 10.36
C GLU A 79 3.31 9.47 8.89
N ASN A 80 4.51 9.29 8.35
CA ASN A 80 4.70 8.67 7.04
C ASN A 80 4.71 7.15 7.19
N ILE A 81 3.85 6.47 6.43
CA ILE A 81 3.73 5.02 6.41
C ILE A 81 4.41 4.49 5.16
N SER A 82 5.40 3.63 5.33
CA SER A 82 6.02 2.93 4.22
C SER A 82 5.13 1.76 3.79
N TRP A 83 4.33 2.00 2.74
CA TRP A 83 3.59 0.95 2.05
C TRP A 83 4.23 0.68 0.69
N SER A 84 5.39 0.01 0.71
CA SER A 84 6.20 -0.24 -0.48
C SER A 84 6.06 -1.66 -1.02
N GLU A 85 5.50 -2.59 -0.25
CA GLU A 85 5.26 -3.98 -0.65
C GLU A 85 3.79 -4.38 -0.49
N LEU A 86 3.28 -5.14 -1.46
CA LEU A 86 2.10 -5.98 -1.34
C LEU A 86 2.55 -7.41 -1.03
N PHE A 87 2.19 -7.91 0.15
CA PHE A 87 2.65 -9.21 0.64
C PHE A 87 2.09 -10.34 -0.22
N TRP A 88 2.96 -11.27 -0.60
CA TRP A 88 2.61 -12.45 -1.38
C TRP A 88 3.37 -13.68 -0.89
N ASP A 89 2.90 -14.88 -1.24
CA ASP A 89 3.52 -16.13 -0.78
C ASP A 89 4.85 -16.39 -1.50
N GLY A 90 5.95 -16.49 -0.76
CA GLY A 90 7.28 -16.58 -1.33
C GLY A 90 7.96 -15.24 -1.62
N SER A 91 7.44 -14.12 -1.08
CA SER A 91 8.21 -12.88 -1.07
C SER A 91 9.53 -13.06 -0.30
N ASP A 92 10.58 -12.39 -0.77
CA ASP A 92 11.93 -12.40 -0.19
C ASP A 92 12.12 -11.30 0.87
N GLY A 93 11.04 -10.61 1.23
CA GLY A 93 10.99 -9.63 2.30
C GLY A 93 11.15 -10.25 3.69
N TYR A 94 10.81 -9.47 4.72
CA TYR A 94 10.98 -9.92 6.11
C TYR A 94 10.17 -11.19 6.43
N ARG A 95 8.92 -11.22 5.96
CA ARG A 95 8.03 -12.38 5.95
C ARG A 95 7.20 -12.32 4.68
N ASP A 96 6.88 -13.48 4.14
CA ASP A 96 5.90 -13.60 3.08
C ASP A 96 4.47 -13.47 3.64
N LEU A 97 3.45 -13.48 2.77
CA LEU A 97 2.05 -13.33 3.20
C LEU A 97 1.64 -14.39 4.23
N GLN A 98 2.02 -15.65 4.04
CA GLN A 98 1.72 -16.71 4.99
C GLN A 98 2.41 -16.46 6.34
N GLY A 99 3.69 -16.09 6.32
CA GLY A 99 4.47 -15.78 7.51
C GLY A 99 3.93 -14.59 8.29
N TRP A 100 3.38 -13.58 7.61
CA TRP A 100 2.65 -12.47 8.25
C TRP A 100 1.34 -12.93 8.87
N ILE A 101 0.55 -13.74 8.16
CA ILE A 101 -0.70 -14.28 8.72
C ILE A 101 -0.43 -15.10 9.98
N GLU A 102 0.58 -15.98 9.96
CA GLU A 102 0.98 -16.78 11.13
C GLU A 102 1.44 -15.90 12.28
N HIS A 103 2.26 -14.89 12.00
CA HIS A 103 2.72 -13.94 13.01
C HIS A 103 1.55 -13.18 13.67
N GLU A 104 0.59 -12.70 12.89
CA GLU A 104 -0.58 -11.99 13.43
C GLU A 104 -1.51 -12.93 14.23
N GLN A 105 -1.55 -14.21 13.87
CA GLN A 105 -2.27 -15.23 14.64
C GLN A 105 -1.62 -15.46 16.01
N GLU A 106 -0.28 -15.57 16.06
CA GLU A 106 0.48 -15.68 17.31
C GLU A 106 0.22 -14.46 18.21
N LEU A 107 0.34 -13.24 17.67
CA LEU A 107 0.08 -12.01 18.41
C LEU A 107 -1.36 -11.92 18.94
N ALA A 108 -2.35 -12.30 18.13
CA ALA A 108 -3.74 -12.32 18.54
C ALA A 108 -4.00 -13.34 19.67
N GLU A 109 -3.34 -14.49 19.64
CA GLU A 109 -3.42 -15.50 20.68
C GLU A 109 -2.78 -15.00 21.99
N GLU A 110 -1.55 -14.48 21.93
CA GLU A 110 -0.82 -13.94 23.08
C GLU A 110 -1.59 -12.77 23.74
N GLY A 111 -2.14 -11.87 22.92
CA GLY A 111 -2.98 -10.78 23.40
C GLY A 111 -4.22 -11.29 24.12
N ALA A 112 -4.93 -12.27 23.53
CA ALA A 112 -6.11 -12.85 24.16
C ALA A 112 -5.78 -13.55 25.49
N GLN A 113 -4.69 -14.33 25.53
CA GLN A 113 -4.21 -14.98 26.76
C GLN A 113 -3.90 -13.94 27.85
N THR A 114 -3.19 -12.87 27.49
CA THR A 114 -2.85 -11.76 28.40
C THR A 114 -4.09 -11.08 28.98
N HIS A 115 -5.13 -10.90 28.16
CA HIS A 115 -6.40 -10.29 28.57
C HIS A 115 -7.43 -11.29 29.15
N GLY A 116 -7.05 -12.57 29.31
CA GLY A 116 -7.95 -13.61 29.82
C GLY A 116 -9.13 -13.93 28.89
N LEU A 117 -9.03 -13.58 27.61
CA LEU A 117 -10.02 -13.84 26.58
C LEU A 117 -9.68 -15.14 25.84
N ARG A 118 -10.72 -15.85 25.37
CA ARG A 118 -10.54 -17.00 24.48
C ARG A 118 -10.54 -16.52 23.04
N TRP A 119 -9.37 -16.58 22.38
CA TRP A 119 -9.29 -16.33 20.95
C TRP A 119 -9.91 -17.47 20.13
N ARG A 120 -10.52 -17.10 19.00
CA ARG A 120 -11.27 -18.04 18.13
C ARG A 120 -10.43 -18.66 17.02
N GLY A 121 -9.13 -18.35 16.95
CA GLY A 121 -8.24 -18.84 15.90
C GLY A 121 -8.51 -18.22 14.53
N LYS A 122 -9.11 -17.02 14.49
CA LYS A 122 -9.43 -16.28 13.26
C LYS A 122 -8.96 -14.84 13.37
N LEU A 123 -8.43 -14.31 12.28
CA LEU A 123 -8.01 -12.92 12.17
C LEU A 123 -9.20 -12.00 11.93
N ALA A 124 -9.27 -10.90 12.67
CA ALA A 124 -10.20 -9.79 12.41
C ALA A 124 -9.62 -8.78 11.41
N HIS A 125 -8.29 -8.68 11.36
CA HIS A 125 -7.52 -7.83 10.46
C HIS A 125 -6.54 -8.71 9.68
N LEU A 126 -6.58 -8.63 8.36
CA LEU A 126 -5.72 -9.42 7.49
C LEU A 126 -4.60 -8.53 6.94
N PRO A 127 -3.31 -8.83 7.22
CA PRO A 127 -2.20 -8.10 6.61
C PRO A 127 -2.13 -8.41 5.12
N PHE A 128 -1.86 -7.39 4.30
CA PHE A 128 -1.68 -7.58 2.86
C PHE A 128 -0.61 -6.67 2.24
N GLY A 129 -0.01 -5.78 3.02
CA GLY A 129 1.12 -4.96 2.56
C GLY A 129 1.76 -4.21 3.71
N GLY A 130 2.84 -3.50 3.40
CA GLY A 130 3.61 -2.73 4.39
C GLY A 130 5.07 -2.62 3.98
N PHE A 131 5.94 -2.50 4.99
CA PHE A 131 7.38 -2.48 4.82
C PHE A 131 8.07 -3.04 6.07
N GLU A 132 8.90 -4.06 5.84
CA GLU A 132 9.64 -4.77 6.89
C GLU A 132 8.74 -5.11 8.09
N TYR A 133 9.23 -4.91 9.32
CA TYR A 133 8.48 -5.14 10.55
C TYR A 133 7.82 -3.88 11.13
N CYS A 134 8.15 -2.71 10.57
CA CYS A 134 7.85 -1.40 11.14
C CYS A 134 6.49 -0.82 10.70
N ASP A 135 6.06 -1.09 9.47
CA ASP A 135 4.81 -0.56 8.91
C ASP A 135 3.98 -1.69 8.32
N ARG A 136 2.68 -1.74 8.66
CA ARG A 136 1.77 -2.79 8.19
C ARG A 136 0.42 -2.22 7.77
N ILE A 137 -0.09 -2.72 6.66
CA ILE A 137 -1.39 -2.39 6.10
C ILE A 137 -2.29 -3.61 6.20
N TYR A 138 -3.46 -3.40 6.79
CA TYR A 138 -4.47 -4.42 7.03
C TYR A 138 -5.76 -4.07 6.32
N THR A 139 -6.51 -5.10 5.95
CA THR A 139 -7.95 -4.95 5.70
C THR A 139 -8.75 -5.58 6.83
N VAL A 140 -9.81 -4.91 7.25
CA VAL A 140 -10.75 -5.43 8.24
C VAL A 140 -11.60 -6.52 7.59
N VAL A 141 -11.42 -7.76 8.04
CA VAL A 141 -12.14 -8.94 7.53
C VAL A 141 -13.24 -9.40 8.49
N GLU A 142 -13.27 -8.88 9.71
CA GLU A 142 -14.38 -9.13 10.63
C GLU A 142 -15.71 -8.59 10.06
N PRO A 143 -16.82 -9.34 10.14
CA PRO A 143 -18.12 -8.84 9.74
C PRO A 143 -18.57 -7.67 10.63
N GLY A 144 -18.92 -6.53 10.03
CA GLY A 144 -19.32 -5.35 10.77
C GLY A 144 -19.42 -4.11 9.90
N ALA A 145 -19.63 -2.95 10.52
CA ALA A 145 -19.69 -1.67 9.82
C ALA A 145 -18.33 -1.26 9.20
N GLU A 146 -17.23 -1.77 9.78
CA GLU A 146 -15.86 -1.51 9.36
C GLU A 146 -15.34 -2.55 8.36
N HIS A 147 -16.16 -3.53 7.98
CA HIS A 147 -15.75 -4.59 7.05
C HIS A 147 -15.25 -4.02 5.71
N GLY A 148 -14.03 -4.39 5.31
CA GLY A 148 -13.36 -3.88 4.12
C GLY A 148 -12.53 -2.63 4.32
N GLN A 149 -12.64 -1.97 5.48
CA GLN A 149 -11.82 -0.81 5.83
C GLN A 149 -10.33 -1.16 5.78
N VAL A 150 -9.51 -0.21 5.34
CA VAL A 150 -8.06 -0.34 5.34
C VAL A 150 -7.47 0.45 6.49
N VAL A 151 -6.60 -0.20 7.25
CA VAL A 151 -5.99 0.33 8.47
C VAL A 151 -4.48 0.19 8.35
N ALA A 152 -3.76 1.23 8.74
CA ALA A 152 -2.31 1.21 8.84
C ALA A 152 -1.88 1.15 10.30
N TRP A 153 -0.88 0.32 10.57
CA TRP A 153 -0.18 0.24 11.85
C TRP A 153 1.28 0.63 11.64
N LYS A 154 1.84 1.36 12.61
CA LYS A 154 3.24 1.75 12.65
C LYS A 154 3.84 1.40 14.01
N GLN A 155 5.02 0.82 14.01
CA GLN A 155 5.74 0.49 15.24
C GLN A 155 6.19 1.76 15.96
N GLY A 156 5.96 1.79 17.27
CA GLY A 156 6.57 2.79 18.13
C GLY A 156 8.09 2.68 18.20
N LEU A 157 8.77 3.81 18.45
CA LEU A 157 10.21 3.85 18.67
C LEU A 157 10.61 3.02 19.91
N PRO A 158 11.87 2.55 19.99
CA PRO A 158 12.33 1.72 21.10
C PRO A 158 12.07 2.35 22.48
N PRO A 159 11.90 1.54 23.54
CA PRO A 159 11.53 2.01 24.89
C PRO A 159 12.44 3.07 25.54
N ALA A 160 13.64 3.28 24.99
CA ALA A 160 14.54 4.36 25.42
C ALA A 160 14.03 5.76 25.04
N TRP A 161 13.06 5.86 24.13
CA TRP A 161 12.42 7.09 23.70
C TRP A 161 11.18 7.34 24.56
N THR A 162 11.03 8.56 25.08
CA THR A 162 9.91 8.94 25.94
C THR A 162 8.79 9.62 25.12
N HIS A 163 7.56 9.59 25.64
CA HIS A 163 6.33 10.15 25.04
C HIS A 163 5.71 9.31 23.90
N ALA A 164 4.67 9.85 23.25
CA ALA A 164 3.80 9.14 22.31
C ALA A 164 4.52 8.46 21.13
N LEU A 165 5.75 8.86 20.83
CA LEU A 165 6.58 8.22 19.81
C LEU A 165 7.00 6.78 20.18
N HIS A 166 6.89 6.36 21.44
CA HIS A 166 7.12 4.97 21.86
C HIS A 166 5.91 4.06 21.63
N GLU A 167 4.71 4.63 21.51
CA GLU A 167 3.48 3.86 21.34
C GLU A 167 3.29 3.50 19.87
N ASP A 168 2.78 2.29 19.61
CA ASP A 168 2.35 1.93 18.28
C ASP A 168 1.26 2.88 17.78
N GLY A 169 1.34 3.24 16.50
CA GLY A 169 0.32 4.03 15.81
C GLY A 169 -0.67 3.10 15.10
N LEU A 170 -1.95 3.43 15.15
CA LEU A 170 -2.99 2.78 14.35
C LEU A 170 -3.91 3.87 13.79
N SER A 171 -4.16 3.84 12.49
CA SER A 171 -5.06 4.81 11.84
C SER A 171 -5.79 4.21 10.65
N VAL A 172 -7.01 4.66 10.42
CA VAL A 172 -7.80 4.27 9.26
C VAL A 172 -7.26 5.03 8.04
N VAL A 173 -6.86 4.28 7.01
CA VAL A 173 -6.43 4.84 5.73
C VAL A 173 -7.66 5.27 4.92
N ALA A 174 -8.61 4.35 4.77
CA ALA A 174 -9.83 4.56 4.00
C ALA A 174 -10.90 3.51 4.32
N SER A 175 -12.15 3.76 3.90
CA SER A 175 -13.28 2.84 4.08
C SER A 175 -13.18 1.56 3.24
N ASP A 176 -12.38 1.57 2.19
CA ASP A 176 -12.11 0.40 1.34
C ASP A 176 -10.72 0.49 0.69
N LEU A 177 -10.34 -0.56 -0.04
CA LEU A 177 -9.05 -0.62 -0.71
C LEU A 177 -8.90 0.40 -1.83
N PHE A 178 -9.97 0.73 -2.56
CA PHE A 178 -9.91 1.73 -3.62
C PHE A 178 -9.58 3.11 -3.06
N GLY A 179 -10.22 3.49 -1.94
CA GLY A 179 -9.91 4.72 -1.22
C GLY A 179 -8.49 4.72 -0.63
N ALA A 180 -7.99 3.56 -0.19
CA ALA A 180 -6.62 3.46 0.33
C ALA A 180 -5.58 3.71 -0.76
N PHE A 181 -5.77 3.13 -1.95
CA PHE A 181 -4.92 3.44 -3.11
C PHE A 181 -5.08 4.88 -3.58
N ALA A 182 -6.27 5.47 -3.49
CA ALA A 182 -6.48 6.89 -3.80
C ALA A 182 -5.74 7.83 -2.83
N ALA A 183 -5.45 7.39 -1.60
CA ALA A 183 -4.68 8.15 -0.62
C ALA A 183 -3.17 8.15 -0.90
N LEU A 184 -2.67 7.19 -1.68
CA LEU A 184 -1.28 7.17 -2.14
C LEU A 184 -1.03 8.35 -3.08
N HIS A 185 0.06 9.07 -2.88
CA HIS A 185 0.42 10.25 -3.68
C HIS A 185 1.93 10.35 -3.89
N LEU A 186 2.36 11.39 -4.59
CA LEU A 186 3.75 11.80 -4.69
C LEU A 186 3.84 13.23 -4.15
N ASP A 187 4.71 13.46 -3.16
CA ASP A 187 4.92 14.79 -2.58
C ASP A 187 5.64 15.75 -3.52
N GLU A 188 6.37 15.21 -4.51
CA GLU A 188 7.02 15.97 -5.55
C GLU A 188 7.06 15.23 -6.88
N ASP A 189 7.36 15.96 -7.96
CA ASP A 189 7.52 15.38 -9.29
C ASP A 189 8.78 14.51 -9.34
N PRO A 190 8.66 13.18 -9.54
CA PRO A 190 9.80 12.28 -9.55
C PRO A 190 10.73 12.49 -10.76
N LEU A 191 10.28 13.21 -11.80
CA LEU A 191 11.10 13.59 -12.95
C LEU A 191 11.89 14.89 -12.73
N ALA A 192 11.54 15.67 -11.72
CA ALA A 192 12.21 16.91 -11.35
C ALA A 192 12.30 17.04 -9.81
N PRO A 193 12.94 16.09 -9.12
CA PRO A 193 13.00 16.07 -7.66
C PRO A 193 13.77 17.27 -7.14
N THR A 194 13.31 17.81 -6.03
CA THR A 194 13.95 18.93 -5.33
C THR A 194 14.73 18.49 -4.08
N GLY A 195 14.41 17.30 -3.53
CA GLY A 195 15.10 16.69 -2.40
C GLY A 195 15.91 15.44 -2.78
N ASP A 196 16.73 14.98 -1.83
CA ASP A 196 17.57 13.76 -1.99
C ASP A 196 16.80 12.46 -1.70
N CYS A 197 15.69 12.54 -0.94
CA CYS A 197 14.83 11.40 -0.59
C CYS A 197 13.41 11.70 -1.09
N TYR A 198 12.97 11.01 -2.15
CA TYR A 198 11.65 11.16 -2.74
C TYR A 198 11.13 9.82 -3.26
N SER A 199 9.81 9.66 -3.22
CA SER A 199 9.10 8.53 -3.79
C SER A 199 9.06 8.60 -5.32
N GLY A 200 9.14 7.45 -5.99
CA GLY A 200 9.14 7.33 -7.45
C GLY A 200 10.47 6.90 -8.05
N HIS A 201 11.58 6.98 -7.31
CA HIS A 201 12.89 6.54 -7.82
C HIS A 201 12.94 5.04 -8.13
N ALA A 202 12.35 4.19 -7.30
CA ALA A 202 12.36 2.74 -7.48
C ALA A 202 11.53 2.31 -8.69
N LEU A 203 10.36 2.93 -8.90
CA LEU A 203 9.55 2.68 -10.10
C LEU A 203 10.29 3.14 -11.35
N LEU A 204 10.84 4.36 -11.36
CA LEU A 204 11.55 4.90 -12.52
C LEU A 204 12.75 4.03 -12.91
N ALA A 205 13.53 3.58 -11.92
CA ALA A 205 14.63 2.65 -12.14
C ALA A 205 14.15 1.30 -12.69
N TYR A 206 13.01 0.79 -12.20
CA TYR A 206 12.43 -0.46 -12.68
C TYR A 206 12.01 -0.37 -14.15
N VAL A 207 11.27 0.67 -14.53
CA VAL A 207 10.77 0.81 -15.91
C VAL A 207 11.90 1.12 -16.90
N ASP A 208 12.93 1.86 -16.47
CA ASP A 208 14.14 2.09 -17.27
C ASP A 208 14.89 0.77 -17.54
N ASP A 209 15.06 -0.09 -16.53
CA ASP A 209 15.60 -1.45 -16.71
C ASP A 209 14.75 -2.28 -17.68
N ARG A 210 13.41 -2.23 -17.54
CA ARG A 210 12.51 -2.93 -18.48
C ARG A 210 12.65 -2.43 -19.92
N HIS A 211 12.87 -1.14 -20.11
CA HIS A 211 13.16 -0.57 -21.43
C HIS A 211 14.50 -1.05 -21.96
N GLN A 212 15.58 -0.86 -21.20
CA GLN A 212 16.94 -1.10 -21.67
C GLN A 212 17.29 -2.59 -21.84
N ALA A 213 16.84 -3.44 -20.92
CA ALA A 213 17.25 -4.85 -20.85
C ALA A 213 16.16 -5.82 -21.34
N HIS A 214 14.89 -5.42 -21.33
CA HIS A 214 13.76 -6.33 -21.59
C HIS A 214 12.88 -5.92 -22.78
N GLY A 215 13.15 -4.78 -23.42
CA GLY A 215 12.49 -4.38 -24.67
C GLY A 215 11.12 -3.72 -24.48
N LEU A 216 10.84 -3.13 -23.32
CA LEU A 216 9.66 -2.27 -23.16
C LEU A 216 9.77 -1.08 -24.13
N ASP A 217 8.71 -0.80 -24.88
CA ASP A 217 8.68 0.31 -25.82
C ASP A 217 8.80 1.67 -25.10
N ILE A 218 9.57 2.59 -25.67
CA ILE A 218 9.86 3.89 -25.04
C ILE A 218 8.60 4.79 -24.95
N ASP A 219 7.73 4.75 -25.95
CA ASP A 219 6.50 5.55 -25.95
C ASP A 219 5.53 5.02 -24.89
N LEU A 220 5.47 3.69 -24.72
CA LEU A 220 4.68 3.06 -23.66
C LEU A 220 5.25 3.34 -22.26
N MET A 221 6.58 3.33 -22.11
CA MET A 221 7.25 3.74 -20.87
C MET A 221 6.93 5.19 -20.52
N ASP A 222 7.10 6.13 -21.45
CA ASP A 222 6.81 7.55 -21.25
C ASP A 222 5.33 7.79 -20.90
N LYS A 223 4.43 7.04 -21.53
CA LYS A 223 2.99 7.07 -21.21
C LYS A 223 2.72 6.57 -19.79
N LEU A 224 3.35 5.48 -19.36
CA LEU A 224 3.26 4.97 -17.99
C LEU A 224 3.79 5.98 -16.96
N VAL A 225 4.95 6.58 -17.22
CA VAL A 225 5.54 7.60 -16.36
C VAL A 225 4.64 8.83 -16.27
N THR A 226 4.07 9.28 -17.39
CA THR A 226 3.11 10.39 -17.41
C THR A 226 1.83 10.04 -16.61
N PHE A 227 1.35 8.79 -16.71
CA PHE A 227 0.24 8.32 -15.89
C PHE A 227 0.60 8.31 -14.40
N TYR A 228 1.80 7.84 -14.06
CA TYR A 228 2.30 7.78 -12.69
C TYR A 228 2.37 9.16 -12.02
N CYS A 229 2.89 10.17 -12.73
CA CYS A 229 3.03 11.53 -12.24
C CYS A 229 1.70 12.25 -11.95
N ARG A 230 0.55 11.64 -12.30
CA ARG A 230 -0.77 12.17 -11.89
C ARG A 230 -0.99 12.11 -10.38
N ALA A 231 -0.28 11.22 -9.69
CA ALA A 231 -0.34 11.10 -8.25
C ALA A 231 0.38 12.26 -7.53
N VAL A 232 1.08 13.14 -8.25
CA VAL A 232 1.75 14.31 -7.68
C VAL A 232 0.71 15.28 -7.10
N VAL A 233 0.82 15.56 -5.81
CA VAL A 233 -0.02 16.53 -5.11
C VAL A 233 0.76 17.84 -4.95
N ASP A 234 0.26 18.92 -5.55
CA ASP A 234 0.85 20.24 -5.38
C ASP A 234 0.42 20.86 -4.04
N TRP A 235 1.21 20.62 -3.01
CA TRP A 235 1.05 21.22 -1.69
C TRP A 235 1.79 22.54 -1.50
N ARG A 236 2.84 22.76 -2.31
CA ARG A 236 3.67 23.96 -2.23
C ARG A 236 2.91 25.20 -2.69
N THR A 237 2.09 25.09 -3.73
CA THR A 237 1.27 26.23 -4.20
C THR A 237 0.25 26.66 -3.14
N PRO A 238 -0.59 25.78 -2.55
CA PRO A 238 -1.48 26.17 -1.46
C PRO A 238 -0.77 26.68 -0.20
N LEU A 239 0.45 26.19 0.09
CA LEU A 239 1.27 26.73 1.17
C LEU A 239 1.72 28.16 0.87
N ALA A 240 2.26 28.42 -0.33
CA ALA A 240 2.73 29.75 -0.75
C ALA A 240 1.59 30.78 -0.81
N GLU A 241 0.39 30.34 -1.20
CA GLU A 241 -0.82 31.17 -1.26
C GLU A 241 -1.54 31.33 0.09
N GLY A 242 -1.08 30.63 1.14
CA GLY A 242 -1.73 30.62 2.45
C GLY A 242 -3.11 29.96 2.44
N SER A 243 -3.42 29.17 1.41
CA SER A 243 -4.71 28.49 1.21
C SER A 243 -4.72 27.04 1.72
N LEU A 244 -3.58 26.53 2.19
CA LEU A 244 -3.40 25.17 2.71
C LEU A 244 -4.47 24.75 3.74
N ARG A 245 -4.83 25.65 4.68
CA ARG A 245 -5.87 25.39 5.69
C ARG A 245 -7.27 25.12 5.12
N ARG A 246 -7.51 25.49 3.86
CA ARG A 246 -8.78 25.27 3.14
C ARG A 246 -8.76 23.99 2.30
N GLN A 247 -7.63 23.29 2.26
CA GLN A 247 -7.43 22.05 1.49
C GLN A 247 -6.89 20.96 2.43
N PRO A 248 -7.74 20.34 3.27
CA PRO A 248 -7.27 19.42 4.32
C PRO A 248 -6.52 18.19 3.80
N ALA A 249 -6.84 17.71 2.59
CA ALA A 249 -6.12 16.62 1.96
C ALA A 249 -4.69 17.02 1.58
N VAL A 250 -4.51 18.22 1.03
CA VAL A 250 -3.20 18.77 0.62
C VAL A 250 -2.41 19.32 1.82
N ALA A 251 -3.10 19.73 2.89
CA ALA A 251 -2.45 20.12 4.13
C ALA A 251 -1.80 18.96 4.89
N ARG A 252 -2.20 17.72 4.57
CA ARG A 252 -1.62 16.50 5.17
C ARG A 252 -0.34 16.05 4.45
N THR A 253 -0.08 16.58 3.27
CA THR A 253 1.08 16.26 2.42
C THR A 253 2.14 17.38 2.46
N ALA A 254 2.00 18.38 3.36
CA ALA A 254 2.85 19.57 3.48
C ALA A 254 3.56 19.63 4.84
#